data_AF-A0A960WWW3-F1
#
_entry.id   AF-A0A960WWW3-F1
#
_cell.length_a   1.000
_cell.length_b   1.000
_cell.length_c   1.000
_cell.angle_alpha   90.00
_cell.angle_beta   90.00
_cell.angle_gamma   90.00
#
_symmetry.space_group_name_H-M   'P 1'
#
loop_
_entity.id
_entity.type
_entity.pdbx_description
1 polymer ?
#
loop_
_entity_poly.entity_id
_entity_poly.type
_entity_poly.pdbx_seq_one_letter_code
_entity_poly.pdbx_strand_id
1 'polypeptide(L)' 'MGTKNRLNLIGTTCKAHLRERHAASGALVEEFILEIEGTGKEADANAWSQFTDAKRDTSEMLQRVDAAFDAWLNP' A
#
# COMPACT_ATOMS: atom_id res chain seq x y z
N MET A 1 -20.64 0.86 11.30
CA MET A 1 -19.22 1.15 11.58
C MET A 1 -18.25 0.36 10.66
N GLY A 2 -18.54 0.17 9.36
CA GLY A 2 -17.91 -0.94 8.61
C GLY A 2 -16.77 -0.61 7.63
N THR A 3 -16.77 0.53 6.95
CA THR A 3 -15.93 0.76 5.77
C THR A 3 -14.63 1.51 6.05
N LYS A 4 -14.66 2.51 6.95
CA LYS A 4 -13.47 3.32 7.30
C LYS A 4 -12.38 2.52 8.01
N ASN A 5 -12.75 1.61 8.92
CA ASN A 5 -11.79 0.71 9.57
C ASN A 5 -11.14 -0.26 8.58
N ARG A 6 -11.83 -0.60 7.50
CA ARG A 6 -11.36 -1.56 6.52
C ARG A 6 -10.29 -0.98 5.60
N LEU A 7 -10.52 0.25 5.13
CA LEU A 7 -9.56 0.97 4.29
C LEU A 7 -8.27 1.26 5.07
N ASN A 8 -8.43 1.63 6.34
CA ASN A 8 -7.30 1.77 7.25
C ASN A 8 -6.54 0.45 7.43
N LEU A 9 -7.25 -0.67 7.67
CA LEU A 9 -6.64 -2.00 7.80
C LEU A 9 -5.89 -2.43 6.52
N ILE A 10 -6.46 -2.18 5.34
CA ILE A 10 -5.81 -2.46 4.04
C ILE A 10 -4.50 -1.69 3.94
N GLY A 11 -4.53 -0.37 4.13
CA GLY A 11 -3.33 0.47 4.08
C GLY A 11 -2.29 0.01 5.10
N THR A 12 -2.68 -0.27 6.34
CA THR A 12 -1.75 -0.78 7.37
C THR A 12 -1.13 -2.12 6.97
N THR A 13 -1.91 -3.04 6.41
CA THR A 13 -1.43 -4.38 5.99
C THR A 13 -0.44 -4.26 4.83
N CYS A 14 -0.76 -3.47 3.80
CA CYS A 14 0.12 -3.25 2.66
C CYS A 14 1.46 -2.61 3.08
N LYS A 15 1.39 -1.59 3.95
CA LYS A 15 2.58 -0.90 4.48
C LYS A 15 3.44 -1.82 5.33
N ALA A 16 2.82 -2.61 6.22
CA ALA A 16 3.54 -3.57 7.05
C ALA A 16 4.27 -4.60 6.17
N HIS A 17 3.56 -5.18 5.20
CA HIS A 17 4.13 -6.14 4.27
C HIS A 17 5.28 -5.56 3.44
N LEU A 18 5.14 -4.35 2.90
CA LEU A 18 6.24 -3.68 2.17
C LEU A 18 7.44 -3.44 3.08
N ARG A 19 7.23 -2.98 4.32
CA ARG A 19 8.33 -2.76 5.28
C ARG A 19 9.00 -4.07 5.70
N GLU A 20 8.26 -5.17 5.82
CA GLU A 20 8.82 -6.47 6.16
C GLU A 20 9.58 -7.08 4.96
N ARG A 21 8.98 -7.05 3.77
CA ARG A 21 9.57 -7.63 2.55
C ARG A 21 10.75 -6.81 2.03
N HIS A 22 10.65 -5.49 2.08
CA HIS A 22 11.67 -4.55 1.64
C HIS A 22 12.33 -3.83 2.82
N ALA A 23 12.59 -4.57 3.91
CA ALA A 23 13.21 -4.03 5.13
C ALA A 23 14.57 -3.37 4.87
N ALA A 24 15.32 -3.86 3.89
CA ALA A 24 16.59 -3.27 3.46
C ALA A 24 16.42 -1.90 2.79
N SER A 25 15.26 -1.65 2.18
CA SER A 25 14.93 -0.46 1.39
C SER A 25 13.88 0.41 2.07
N GLY A 26 13.88 0.46 3.41
CA GLY A 26 12.84 1.14 4.19
C GLY A 26 12.59 2.61 3.79
N ALA A 27 13.63 3.33 3.35
CA ALA A 27 13.49 4.70 2.85
C ALA A 27 12.66 4.75 1.54
N LEU A 28 12.94 3.86 0.59
CA LEU A 28 12.20 3.75 -0.67
C LEU A 28 10.75 3.32 -0.43
N VAL A 29 10.53 2.42 0.53
CA VAL A 29 9.18 2.04 0.95
C VAL A 29 8.41 3.25 1.47
N GLU A 30 9.03 4.10 2.29
CA GLU A 30 8.38 5.32 2.78
C GLU A 30 8.07 6.30 1.63
N GLU A 31 8.98 6.47 0.67
CA GLU A 31 8.73 7.32 -0.51
C GLU A 31 7.58 6.80 -1.36
N PHE A 32 7.52 5.49 -1.62
CA PHE A 32 6.40 4.89 -2.34
C PHE A 32 5.09 5.06 -1.58
N ILE A 33 5.09 4.86 -0.25
CA ILE A 33 3.91 5.09 0.58
C ILE A 33 3.43 6.54 0.46
N LEU A 34 4.35 7.51 0.48
CA LEU A 34 4.04 8.93 0.29
C LEU A 34 3.53 9.23 -1.11
N GLU A 35 3.98 8.51 -2.14
CA GLU A 35 3.44 8.66 -3.50
C GLU A 35 2.00 8.12 -3.60
N ILE A 36 1.71 7.01 -2.92
CA ILE A 36 0.36 6.42 -2.91
C ILE A 36 -0.62 7.22 -2.06
N GLU A 37 -0.27 7.50 -0.81
CA GLU A 37 -1.14 8.29 0.07
C GLU A 37 -1.15 9.75 -0.35
N GLY A 38 -0.08 10.27 -0.95
CA GLY A 38 0.12 11.69 -1.13
C GLY A 38 0.69 12.35 0.13
N THR A 39 1.25 13.54 -0.04
CA THR A 39 1.86 14.31 1.05
C THR A 39 0.91 15.39 1.60
N GLY A 40 0.78 15.49 2.93
CA GLY A 40 0.15 16.66 3.57
C GLY A 40 -1.39 16.59 3.64
N LYS A 41 -2.07 17.64 3.13
CA LYS A 41 -3.54 17.76 3.23
C LYS A 41 -4.31 16.86 2.25
N GLU A 42 -3.61 16.32 1.26
CA GLU A 42 -4.17 15.45 0.22
C GLU A 42 -3.90 13.97 0.49
N ALA A 43 -3.43 13.64 1.71
CA ALA A 43 -3.19 12.28 2.14
C ALA A 43 -4.47 11.44 2.06
N ASP A 44 -4.59 10.59 1.05
CA ASP A 44 -5.74 9.73 0.80
C ASP A 44 -5.41 8.27 1.15
N ALA A 45 -5.78 7.87 2.36
CA ALA A 45 -5.64 6.49 2.80
C ALA A 45 -6.51 5.50 1.99
N ASN A 46 -7.48 5.97 1.20
CA ASN A 46 -8.28 5.10 0.34
C ASN A 46 -7.54 4.78 -0.97
N ALA A 47 -6.44 5.48 -1.30
CA ALA A 47 -5.60 5.13 -2.44
C ALA A 47 -5.13 3.68 -2.38
N TRP A 48 -4.84 3.14 -1.19
CA TRP A 48 -4.51 1.72 -1.00
C TRP A 48 -5.62 0.75 -1.39
N SER A 49 -6.88 1.20 -1.41
CA SER A 49 -8.00 0.38 -1.88
C SER A 49 -7.89 0.01 -3.36
N GLN A 50 -7.07 0.72 -4.14
CA GLN A 50 -6.82 0.38 -5.55
C GLN A 50 -6.17 -1.00 -5.71
N PHE A 51 -5.44 -1.46 -4.69
CA PHE A 51 -4.82 -2.78 -4.67
C PHE A 51 -5.77 -3.88 -4.17
N THR A 52 -6.87 -3.50 -3.53
CA THR A 52 -7.87 -4.47 -3.05
C THR A 52 -8.79 -4.87 -4.20
N ASP A 53 -8.86 -6.19 -4.46
CA ASP A 53 -9.78 -6.74 -5.46
C ASP A 53 -11.22 -6.88 -4.93
N ALA A 54 -12.20 -7.00 -5.82
CA ALA A 54 -13.59 -7.32 -5.50
C ALA A 54 -13.73 -8.62 -4.69
N LYS A 55 -12.82 -9.59 -4.94
CA LYS A 55 -12.72 -10.84 -4.16
C LYS A 55 -12.12 -10.66 -2.77
N ARG A 56 -11.52 -9.49 -2.49
CA ARG A 56 -10.95 -9.11 -1.19
C ARG A 56 -9.85 -10.08 -0.73
N ASP A 57 -9.16 -10.68 -1.67
CA ASP A 57 -8.07 -11.59 -1.37
C ASP A 57 -6.83 -10.79 -0.93
N THR A 58 -6.40 -11.00 0.31
CA THR A 58 -5.26 -10.31 0.89
C THR A 58 -3.96 -10.70 0.17
N SER A 59 -3.82 -11.95 -0.29
CA SER A 59 -2.60 -12.38 -0.97
C SER A 59 -2.47 -11.71 -2.34
N GLU A 60 -3.56 -11.65 -3.10
CA GLU A 60 -3.58 -10.97 -4.40
C GLU A 60 -3.30 -9.47 -4.25
N MET A 61 -3.90 -8.84 -3.24
CA MET A 61 -3.64 -7.44 -2.89
C MET A 61 -2.16 -7.19 -2.60
N LEU A 62 -1.53 -8.01 -1.76
CA LEU A 62 -0.11 -7.88 -1.43
C LEU A 62 0.78 -8.09 -2.66
N GLN A 63 0.45 -9.04 -3.53
CA GLN A 63 1.17 -9.24 -4.79
C GLN A 63 1.07 -8.02 -5.71
N ARG A 64 -0.10 -7.37 -5.81
CA ARG A 64 -0.26 -6.15 -6.60
C ARG A 64 0.55 -4.98 -6.04
N VAL A 65 0.59 -4.86 -4.71
CA VAL A 65 1.41 -3.83 -4.05
C VAL A 65 2.90 -4.04 -4.31
N ASP A 66 3.38 -5.28 -4.20
CA ASP A 66 4.77 -5.62 -4.54
C ASP A 66 5.07 -5.32 -6.01
N ALA A 67 4.19 -5.73 -6.93
CA ALA A 67 4.39 -5.47 -8.35
C ALA A 67 4.40 -3.97 -8.68
N ALA A 68 3.54 -3.18 -8.02
CA ALA A 68 3.52 -1.73 -8.17
C ALA A 68 4.78 -1.08 -7.61
N PHE A 69 5.28 -1.55 -6.46
CA PHE A 69 6.53 -1.08 -5.88
C PHE A 69 7.74 -1.45 -6.75
N ASP A 70 7.79 -2.67 -7.29
CA ASP A 70 8.86 -3.12 -8.17
C ASP A 70 8.87 -2.33 -9.50
N ALA A 71 7.70 -2.08 -10.08
CA ALA A 71 7.55 -1.21 -11.26
C ALA A 71 7.89 0.26 -10.97
N TRP A 72 7.64 0.74 -9.75
CA TRP A 72 8.06 2.08 -9.32
C TRP A 72 9.58 2.18 -9.13
N LEU A 73 10.20 1.13 -8.60
CA LEU A 73 11.66 1.05 -8.46
C LEU A 73 12.39 0.91 -9.81
N ASN A 74 11.78 0.19 -10.77
CA ASN A 74 12.33 -0.06 -12.10
C ASN A 74 11.33 0.40 -13.20
N PRO A 75 11.22 1.72 -13.44
CA PRO A 75 10.30 2.29 -14.42
C PRO A 75 10.68 2.03 -15.90
#